data_AF-A0A9J6GZR1-F1
#
_entry.id   AF-A0A9J6GZR1-F1
#
_cell.length_a   1.000
_cell.length_b   1.000
_cell.length_c   1.000
_cell.angle_alpha   90.00
_cell.angle_beta   90.00
_cell.angle_gamma   90.00
#
_symmetry.space_group_name_H-M   'P 1'
#
loop_
_entity.id
_entity.type
_entity.pdbx_description
1 polymer ?
#
loop_
_entity_poly.entity_id
_entity_poly.type
_entity_poly.pdbx_seq_one_letter_code
_entity_poly.pdbx_strand_id
1 'polypeptide(L)'
;MKGYEKVLKKFETLLGISLSIALFGPCEQLARILQCPVYSAAGAKEAAKALCDRLAKLRSDASFDVLWQRTNSKARELGLKEPSVPRVSQPPRRLQFTDKPQEPAALDTKSSQRKGFFAAIDRITNEIRRRFEQPGMEQLIGLERIFTDAAEGRYFAADDLKNILGVHAADFDISRLSAQLALLQTLLRDEGPAASERILQILQGKSSDLREMMDQVVRYLQLVFSVPASAASGERSFSALRRVKTFLRNRITQRRLTHLLLLHVHKKRAAELMPL
;
A
#
# COMPACT_ATOMS: atom_id res chain seq x y z
N MET A 1 20.40 3.31 -28.61
CA MET A 1 19.10 2.78 -29.13
C MET A 1 19.18 1.30 -29.53
N LYS A 2 20.10 0.88 -30.42
CA LYS A 2 20.22 -0.53 -30.90
C LYS A 2 20.32 -1.62 -29.81
N GLY A 3 20.90 -1.31 -28.64
CA GLY A 3 20.97 -2.24 -27.51
C GLY A 3 19.62 -2.54 -26.84
N TYR A 4 18.78 -1.52 -26.65
CA TYR A 4 17.46 -1.67 -26.05
C TYR A 4 16.51 -2.47 -26.96
N GLU A 5 16.56 -2.19 -28.26
CA GLU A 5 15.77 -2.92 -29.25
C GLU A 5 16.08 -4.43 -29.23
N LYS A 6 17.37 -4.80 -29.12
CA LYS A 6 17.78 -6.20 -28.98
C LYS A 6 17.27 -6.87 -27.70
N VAL A 7 17.12 -6.11 -26.61
CA VAL A 7 16.58 -6.63 -25.34
C VAL A 7 15.06 -6.75 -25.43
N LEU A 8 14.36 -5.77 -26.00
CA LEU A 8 12.91 -5.79 -26.17
C LEU A 8 12.43 -6.92 -27.09
N LYS A 9 13.24 -7.30 -28.09
CA LYS A 9 12.97 -8.41 -29.01
C LYS A 9 13.25 -9.81 -28.41
N LYS A 10 13.46 -9.92 -27.09
CA LYS A 10 13.67 -11.20 -26.41
C LYS A 10 12.37 -11.74 -25.83
N PHE A 11 12.20 -13.06 -25.87
CA PHE A 11 11.09 -13.75 -25.23
C PHE A 11 11.03 -13.45 -23.73
N GLU A 12 12.17 -13.43 -23.04
CA GLU A 12 12.24 -13.18 -21.60
C GLU A 12 11.70 -11.79 -21.22
N THR A 13 11.88 -10.81 -22.11
CA THR A 13 11.34 -9.45 -21.91
C THR A 13 9.83 -9.44 -22.05
N LEU A 14 9.28 -10.11 -23.07
CA LEU A 14 7.84 -10.24 -23.25
C LEU A 14 7.20 -10.99 -22.07
N LEU A 15 7.83 -12.09 -21.62
CA LEU A 15 7.40 -12.83 -20.44
C LEU A 15 7.44 -11.95 -19.20
N GLY A 16 8.55 -11.24 -18.96
CA GLY A 16 8.69 -10.33 -17.83
C GLY A 16 7.59 -9.27 -17.79
N ILE A 17 7.21 -8.72 -18.95
CA ILE A 17 6.08 -7.77 -19.07
C ILE A 17 4.76 -8.46 -18.74
N SER A 18 4.48 -9.63 -19.32
CA SER A 18 3.24 -10.40 -19.05
C SER A 18 3.09 -10.73 -17.55
N LEU A 19 4.16 -11.21 -16.92
CA LEU A 19 4.20 -11.51 -15.48
C LEU A 19 4.04 -10.23 -14.64
N SER A 20 4.70 -9.14 -15.04
CA SER A 20 4.59 -7.84 -14.36
C SER A 20 3.17 -7.29 -14.41
N ILE A 21 2.47 -7.41 -15.55
CA ILE A 21 1.07 -6.99 -15.66
C ILE A 21 0.17 -7.82 -14.72
N ALA A 22 0.39 -9.14 -14.68
CA ALA A 22 -0.36 -10.03 -13.81
C ALA A 22 -0.14 -9.73 -12.31
N LEU A 23 1.08 -9.34 -11.92
CA LEU A 23 1.45 -9.00 -10.55
C LEU A 23 1.03 -7.59 -10.14
N PHE A 24 1.46 -6.60 -10.92
CA PHE A 24 1.31 -5.19 -10.55
C PHE A 24 -0.05 -4.62 -10.93
N GLY A 25 -0.80 -5.24 -11.85
CA GLY A 25 -2.17 -4.83 -12.17
C GLY A 25 -3.08 -4.81 -10.93
N PRO A 26 -3.19 -5.92 -10.18
CA PRO A 26 -3.90 -5.95 -8.90
C PRO A 26 -3.30 -5.03 -7.83
N CYS A 27 -1.95 -4.93 -7.76
CA CYS A 27 -1.29 -4.04 -6.80
C CYS A 27 -1.63 -2.57 -7.03
N GLU A 28 -1.75 -2.15 -8.29
CA GLU A 28 -2.14 -0.80 -8.69
C GLU A 28 -3.57 -0.47 -8.24
N GLN A 29 -4.50 -1.44 -8.26
CA GLN A 29 -5.86 -1.22 -7.75
C GLN A 29 -5.86 -0.95 -6.24
N LEU A 30 -5.10 -1.74 -5.46
CA LEU A 30 -4.92 -1.46 -4.04
C LEU A 30 -4.27 -0.09 -3.82
N ALA A 31 -3.23 0.24 -4.59
CA ALA A 31 -2.54 1.53 -4.48
C ALA A 31 -3.50 2.71 -4.73
N ARG A 32 -4.45 2.60 -5.67
CA ARG A 32 -5.47 3.62 -5.91
C ARG A 32 -6.42 3.79 -4.75
N ILE A 33 -6.88 2.69 -4.14
CA ILE A 33 -7.74 2.72 -2.95
C ILE A 33 -7.03 3.43 -1.79
N LEU A 34 -5.76 3.07 -1.54
CA LEU A 34 -4.94 3.67 -0.47
C LEU A 34 -4.57 5.14 -0.70
N GLN A 35 -4.70 5.61 -1.94
CA GLN A 35 -4.47 7.00 -2.33
C GLN A 35 -5.74 7.86 -2.28
N CYS A 36 -6.91 7.23 -2.09
CA CYS A 36 -8.17 7.94 -1.88
C CYS A 36 -8.05 8.82 -0.62
N PRO A 37 -8.61 10.03 -0.58
CA PRO A 37 -8.66 10.83 0.64
C PRO A 37 -9.61 10.22 1.68
N VAL A 38 -10.65 9.53 1.23
CA VAL A 38 -11.64 8.85 2.06
C VAL A 38 -11.37 7.35 2.00
N TYR A 39 -10.64 6.81 2.98
CA TYR A 39 -10.49 5.36 3.17
C TYR A 39 -10.36 5.07 4.66
N SER A 40 -10.94 3.94 5.08
CA SER A 40 -10.79 3.44 6.44
C SER A 40 -9.60 2.50 6.54
N ALA A 41 -8.94 2.47 7.69
CA ALA A 41 -7.92 1.51 8.05
C ALA A 41 -8.47 0.08 7.94
N ALA A 42 -9.71 -0.16 8.40
CA ALA A 42 -10.36 -1.46 8.31
C ALA A 42 -10.52 -1.92 6.84
N GLY A 43 -11.06 -1.06 5.98
CA GLY A 43 -11.25 -1.36 4.56
C GLY A 43 -9.92 -1.53 3.82
N ALA A 44 -8.90 -0.76 4.18
CA ALA A 44 -7.55 -0.90 3.62
C ALA A 44 -6.94 -2.28 3.92
N LYS A 45 -7.09 -2.76 5.17
CA LYS A 45 -6.61 -4.09 5.57
C LYS A 45 -7.40 -5.20 4.86
N GLU A 46 -8.71 -5.05 4.72
CA GLU A 46 -9.54 -6.01 3.96
C GLU A 46 -9.14 -6.08 2.48
N ALA A 47 -8.97 -4.93 1.82
CA ALA A 47 -8.51 -4.85 0.44
C ALA A 47 -7.11 -5.47 0.26
N ALA A 48 -6.21 -5.23 1.21
CA ALA A 48 -4.88 -5.85 1.22
C ALA A 48 -4.96 -7.39 1.36
N LYS A 49 -5.84 -7.88 2.24
CA LYS A 49 -6.08 -9.33 2.41
C LYS A 49 -6.62 -9.96 1.12
N ALA A 50 -7.62 -9.33 0.49
CA ALA A 50 -8.16 -9.79 -0.80
C ALA A 50 -7.08 -9.85 -1.90
N LEU A 51 -6.15 -8.88 -1.91
CA LEU A 51 -5.00 -8.90 -2.82
C LEU A 51 -4.06 -10.07 -2.50
N CYS A 52 -3.73 -10.32 -1.24
CA CYS A 52 -2.92 -11.47 -0.83
C CYS A 52 -3.56 -12.80 -1.26
N ASP A 53 -4.88 -12.96 -1.10
CA ASP A 53 -5.61 -14.16 -1.51
C ASP A 53 -5.56 -14.33 -3.04
N ARG A 54 -5.65 -13.23 -3.79
CA ARG A 54 -5.49 -13.25 -5.25
C ARG A 54 -4.07 -13.65 -5.66
N LEU A 55 -3.05 -13.10 -5.02
CA LEU A 55 -1.64 -13.43 -5.28
C LEU A 55 -1.34 -14.90 -4.93
N ALA A 56 -1.93 -15.42 -3.86
CA ALA A 56 -1.83 -16.83 -3.50
C ALA A 56 -2.38 -17.75 -4.59
N LYS A 57 -3.52 -17.40 -5.20
CA LYS A 57 -4.07 -18.15 -6.36
C LYS A 57 -3.14 -18.11 -7.57
N LEU A 58 -2.49 -16.96 -7.80
CA LEU A 58 -1.54 -16.76 -8.89
C LEU A 58 -0.25 -17.59 -8.70
N ARG A 59 0.08 -17.94 -7.45
CA ARG A 59 1.21 -18.80 -7.07
C ARG A 59 0.91 -20.29 -7.27
N SER A 60 0.43 -20.65 -8.45
CA SER A 60 0.16 -22.04 -8.84
C SER A 60 0.80 -22.35 -10.19
N ASP A 61 1.23 -23.61 -10.36
CA ASP A 61 1.84 -24.05 -11.62
C ASP A 61 0.86 -23.90 -12.79
N ALA A 62 -0.42 -24.19 -12.57
CA ALA A 62 -1.48 -23.98 -13.56
C ALA A 62 -1.59 -22.51 -14.01
N SER A 63 -1.55 -21.56 -13.07
CA SER A 63 -1.59 -20.13 -13.40
C SER A 63 -0.35 -19.68 -14.17
N PHE A 64 0.82 -20.19 -13.80
CA PHE A 64 2.06 -19.92 -14.52
C PHE A 64 2.03 -20.50 -15.94
N ASP A 65 1.52 -21.71 -16.11
CA ASP A 65 1.40 -22.36 -17.41
C ASP A 65 0.49 -21.59 -18.37
N VAL A 66 -0.64 -21.07 -17.88
CA VAL A 66 -1.53 -20.21 -18.66
C VAL A 66 -0.81 -18.95 -19.13
N LEU A 67 -0.05 -18.28 -18.25
CA LEU A 67 0.72 -17.09 -18.61
C LEU A 67 1.86 -17.40 -19.59
N TRP A 68 2.51 -18.56 -19.42
CA TRP A 68 3.56 -19.05 -20.30
C TRP A 68 3.02 -19.33 -21.71
N GLN A 69 1.91 -20.07 -21.82
CA GLN A 69 1.26 -20.35 -23.10
C GLN A 69 0.80 -19.08 -23.81
N ARG A 70 0.14 -18.16 -23.10
CA ARG A 70 -0.28 -16.86 -23.66
C ARG A 70 0.92 -16.05 -24.18
N THR A 71 2.03 -16.06 -23.44
CA THR A 71 3.26 -15.38 -23.85
C THR A 71 3.88 -16.04 -25.07
N ASN A 72 3.89 -17.38 -25.16
CA ASN A 72 4.36 -18.11 -26.34
C ASN A 72 3.55 -17.81 -27.59
N SER A 73 2.21 -17.81 -27.51
CA SER A 73 1.36 -17.44 -28.65
C SER A 73 1.68 -16.04 -29.16
N LYS A 74 1.81 -15.08 -28.23
CA LYS A 74 2.13 -13.69 -28.57
C LYS A 74 3.56 -13.51 -29.09
N ALA A 75 4.51 -14.32 -28.61
CA ALA A 75 5.87 -14.34 -29.12
C ALA A 75 5.93 -14.84 -30.58
N ARG A 76 5.13 -15.86 -30.92
CA ARG A 76 4.99 -16.37 -32.29
C ARG A 76 4.39 -15.33 -33.24
N GLU A 77 3.31 -14.66 -32.81
CA GLU A 77 2.70 -13.54 -33.56
C GLU A 77 3.70 -12.42 -33.85
N LEU A 78 4.59 -12.12 -32.90
CA LEU A 78 5.61 -11.07 -33.01
C LEU A 78 6.92 -11.54 -33.68
N GLY A 79 7.00 -12.80 -34.12
CA GLY A 79 8.19 -13.37 -34.75
C GLY A 79 9.44 -13.39 -33.85
N LEU A 80 9.25 -13.52 -32.53
CA LEU A 80 10.36 -13.53 -31.56
C LEU A 80 11.03 -14.91 -31.53
N LYS A 81 12.35 -14.91 -31.28
CA LYS A 81 13.11 -16.15 -31.11
C LYS A 81 12.69 -16.89 -29.83
N GLU A 82 12.68 -18.21 -29.88
CA GLU A 82 12.39 -19.08 -28.75
C GLU A 82 13.34 -18.80 -27.56
N PRO A 83 12.89 -19.05 -26.31
CA PRO A 83 13.68 -18.80 -25.12
C PRO A 83 15.03 -19.52 -25.17
N SER A 84 16.12 -18.76 -25.05
CA SER A 84 17.46 -19.35 -25.05
C SER A 84 17.72 -20.02 -23.70
N VAL A 85 18.24 -21.25 -23.73
CA VAL A 85 18.67 -21.94 -22.50
C VAL A 85 19.81 -21.13 -21.87
N PRO A 86 19.73 -20.77 -20.58
CA PRO A 86 20.80 -20.02 -19.93
C PRO A 86 22.12 -20.79 -20.02
N ARG A 87 23.22 -20.06 -20.26
CA ARG A 87 24.56 -20.65 -20.34
C ARG A 87 24.95 -21.23 -18.98
N VAL A 88 25.06 -22.54 -18.89
CA VAL A 88 25.53 -23.22 -17.68
C VAL A 88 27.02 -22.91 -17.49
N SER A 89 27.37 -22.24 -16.39
CA SER A 89 28.76 -21.96 -16.05
C SER A 89 29.37 -23.20 -15.40
N GLN A 90 30.42 -23.75 -16.02
CA GLN A 90 31.14 -24.85 -15.39
C GLN A 90 31.92 -24.35 -14.17
N PRO A 91 31.90 -25.10 -13.05
CA PRO A 91 32.71 -24.76 -11.89
C PRO A 91 34.20 -24.72 -12.27
N PRO A 92 34.98 -23.74 -11.79
CA PRO A 92 36.42 -23.68 -12.02
C PRO A 92 37.11 -25.00 -11.67
N ARG A 93 38.00 -25.50 -12.54
CA ARG A 93 38.69 -26.81 -12.36
C ARG A 93 39.33 -26.99 -10.98
N ARG A 94 39.86 -25.91 -10.40
CA ARG A 94 40.47 -25.90 -9.06
C ARG A 94 39.53 -26.27 -7.89
N LEU A 95 38.21 -26.27 -8.13
CA LEU A 95 37.19 -26.59 -7.13
C LEU A 95 36.59 -28.00 -7.32
N GLN A 96 37.07 -28.76 -8.31
CA GLN A 96 36.61 -30.13 -8.56
C GLN A 96 37.52 -31.10 -7.78
N PHE A 97 37.01 -31.64 -6.67
CA PHE A 97 37.73 -32.61 -5.81
C PHE A 97 37.55 -34.07 -6.24
N THR A 98 36.87 -34.33 -7.36
CA THR A 98 36.54 -35.66 -7.86
C THR A 98 36.90 -35.82 -9.34
N ASP A 99 37.44 -36.98 -9.72
CA ASP A 99 37.76 -37.34 -11.12
C ASP A 99 36.51 -37.51 -12.00
N LYS A 100 35.32 -37.60 -11.37
CA LYS A 100 34.01 -37.54 -12.04
C LYS A 100 33.30 -36.27 -11.59
N PRO A 101 33.40 -35.17 -12.35
CA PRO A 101 32.64 -33.97 -12.09
C PRO A 101 31.15 -34.26 -12.31
N GLN A 102 30.31 -33.97 -11.32
CA GLN A 102 28.87 -33.98 -11.53
C GLN A 102 28.51 -32.80 -12.44
N GLU A 103 27.73 -33.05 -13.51
CA GLU A 103 27.30 -31.97 -14.39
C GLU A 103 26.49 -30.94 -13.57
N PRO A 104 26.70 -29.63 -13.79
CA PRO A 104 25.96 -28.62 -13.06
C PRO A 104 24.46 -28.80 -13.31
N ALA A 105 23.66 -28.82 -12.24
CA ALA A 105 22.21 -28.92 -12.36
C ALA A 105 21.67 -27.73 -13.19
N ALA A 106 21.30 -28.00 -14.44
CA ALA A 106 20.70 -27.02 -15.32
C ALA A 106 19.17 -27.05 -15.11
N LEU A 107 18.63 -25.99 -14.51
CA LEU A 107 17.19 -25.75 -14.54
C LEU A 107 16.79 -25.41 -15.97
N ASP A 108 15.70 -26.00 -16.46
CA ASP A 108 15.11 -25.57 -17.72
C ASP A 108 14.68 -24.09 -17.63
N THR A 109 14.65 -23.41 -18.78
CA THR A 109 14.32 -21.98 -18.82
C THR A 109 12.94 -21.74 -18.19
N LYS A 110 11.98 -22.65 -18.40
CA LYS A 110 10.63 -22.55 -17.85
C LYS A 110 10.62 -22.62 -16.32
N SER A 111 11.29 -23.58 -15.69
CA SER A 111 11.35 -23.69 -14.22
C SER A 111 12.17 -22.58 -13.59
N SER A 112 13.22 -22.09 -14.25
CA SER A 112 13.96 -20.92 -13.77
C SER A 112 13.06 -19.68 -13.73
N GLN A 113 12.29 -19.42 -14.80
CA GLN A 113 11.34 -18.30 -14.85
C GLN A 113 10.20 -18.47 -13.84
N ARG A 114 9.69 -19.70 -13.68
CA ARG A 114 8.68 -20.04 -12.67
C ARG A 114 9.17 -19.75 -11.25
N LYS A 115 10.40 -20.16 -10.93
CA LYS A 115 11.04 -19.88 -9.64
C LYS A 115 11.12 -18.36 -9.39
N GLY A 116 11.55 -17.59 -10.39
CA GLY A 116 11.60 -16.12 -10.31
C GLY A 116 10.23 -15.49 -10.09
N PHE A 117 9.21 -15.98 -10.80
CA PHE A 117 7.82 -15.51 -10.67
C PHE A 117 7.26 -15.77 -9.27
N PHE A 118 7.42 -16.98 -8.74
CA PHE A 118 6.94 -17.31 -7.40
C PHE A 118 7.70 -16.55 -6.32
N ALA A 119 9.02 -16.37 -6.47
CA ALA A 119 9.79 -15.53 -5.57
C ALA A 119 9.29 -14.07 -5.57
N ALA A 120 8.89 -13.53 -6.73
CA ALA A 120 8.31 -12.20 -6.83
C ALA A 120 6.94 -12.12 -6.13
N ILE A 121 6.06 -13.11 -6.31
CA ILE A 121 4.77 -13.20 -5.62
C ILE A 121 4.99 -13.24 -4.10
N ASP A 122 5.88 -14.12 -3.64
CA ASP A 122 6.17 -14.32 -2.22
C ASP A 122 6.72 -13.03 -1.60
N ARG A 123 7.62 -12.34 -2.32
CA ARG A 123 8.16 -11.06 -1.87
C ARG A 123 7.09 -9.98 -1.75
N ILE A 124 6.25 -9.82 -2.75
CA ILE A 124 5.16 -8.82 -2.74
C ILE A 124 4.16 -9.13 -1.64
N THR A 125 3.74 -10.39 -1.53
CA THR A 125 2.79 -10.86 -0.50
C THR A 125 3.32 -10.57 0.90
N ASN A 126 4.61 -10.88 1.16
CA ASN A 126 5.23 -10.62 2.45
C ASN A 126 5.35 -9.13 2.77
N GLU A 127 5.66 -8.27 1.79
CA GLU A 127 5.69 -6.82 2.03
C GLU A 127 4.31 -6.22 2.29
N ILE A 128 3.26 -6.71 1.60
CA ILE A 128 1.87 -6.31 1.88
C ILE A 128 1.51 -6.73 3.31
N ARG A 129 1.75 -7.98 3.68
CA ARG A 129 1.48 -8.49 5.04
C ARG A 129 2.23 -7.70 6.10
N ARG A 130 3.54 -7.49 5.91
CA ARG A 130 4.37 -6.69 6.83
C ARG A 130 3.79 -5.29 7.09
N ARG A 131 3.16 -4.68 6.09
CA ARG A 131 2.55 -3.34 6.19
C ARG A 131 1.17 -3.35 6.85
N PHE A 132 0.33 -4.35 6.59
CA PHE A 132 -1.08 -4.37 7.02
C PHE A 132 -1.38 -5.27 8.23
N GLU A 133 -0.46 -6.16 8.61
CA GLU A 133 -0.56 -7.06 9.78
C GLU A 133 0.28 -6.57 10.97
N GLN A 134 0.73 -5.31 10.94
CA GLN A 134 1.47 -4.71 12.04
C GLN A 134 0.55 -4.29 13.20
N PRO A 135 1.02 -4.31 14.47
CA PRO A 135 0.21 -3.93 15.64
C PRO A 135 -0.40 -2.53 15.54
N GLY A 136 0.32 -1.56 14.97
CA GLY A 136 -0.20 -0.20 14.78
C GLY A 136 -1.40 -0.12 13.84
N MET A 137 -1.53 -1.07 12.89
CA MET A 137 -2.70 -1.14 12.01
C MET A 137 -3.94 -1.60 12.79
N GLU A 138 -3.78 -2.54 13.72
CA GLU A 138 -4.87 -2.99 14.59
C GLU A 138 -5.33 -1.88 15.54
N GLN A 139 -4.38 -1.10 16.08
CA GLN A 139 -4.71 0.08 16.89
C GLN A 139 -5.53 1.09 16.09
N LEU A 140 -5.12 1.40 14.86
CA LEU A 140 -5.88 2.29 13.97
C LEU A 140 -7.30 1.79 13.69
N ILE A 141 -7.44 0.49 13.43
CA ILE A 141 -8.76 -0.13 13.24
C ILE A 141 -9.60 -0.05 14.51
N GLY A 142 -8.99 -0.28 15.68
CA GLY A 142 -9.65 -0.12 16.98
C GLY A 142 -10.14 1.31 17.18
N LEU A 143 -9.32 2.31 16.83
CA LEU A 143 -9.69 3.71 16.94
C LEU A 143 -10.88 4.06 16.02
N GLU A 144 -10.88 3.59 14.77
CA GLU A 144 -12.02 3.81 13.87
C GLU A 144 -13.30 3.13 14.35
N ARG A 145 -13.18 1.90 14.88
CA ARG A 145 -14.32 1.10 15.36
C ARG A 145 -15.07 1.75 16.50
N ILE A 146 -14.41 2.52 17.38
CA ILE A 146 -15.08 3.25 18.47
C ILE A 146 -16.23 4.10 17.93
N PHE A 147 -16.07 4.73 16.77
CA PHE A 147 -17.14 5.55 16.19
C PHE A 147 -18.32 4.72 15.67
N THR A 148 -18.04 3.61 14.98
CA THR A 148 -19.07 2.68 14.52
C THR A 148 -19.83 2.08 15.69
N ASP A 149 -19.10 1.66 16.72
CA ASP A 149 -19.65 1.05 17.93
C ASP A 149 -20.45 2.06 18.76
N ALA A 150 -20.01 3.33 18.81
CA ALA A 150 -20.75 4.41 19.47
C ALA A 150 -22.05 4.73 18.71
N ALA A 151 -22.03 4.72 17.38
CA ALA A 151 -23.24 4.90 16.57
C ALA A 151 -24.27 3.78 16.81
N GLU A 152 -23.80 2.56 17.03
CA GLU A 152 -24.64 1.41 17.41
C GLU A 152 -25.10 1.45 18.88
N GLY A 153 -24.53 2.34 19.70
CA GLY A 153 -24.89 2.47 21.12
C GLY A 153 -24.19 1.50 22.05
N ARG A 154 -23.04 0.96 21.64
CA ARG A 154 -22.25 0.11 22.54
C ARG A 154 -21.64 0.97 23.65
N TYR A 155 -21.66 0.42 24.86
CA TYR A 155 -20.99 1.02 25.99
C TYR A 155 -19.49 0.71 25.95
N PHE A 156 -18.66 1.70 26.29
CA PHE A 156 -17.22 1.54 26.36
C PHE A 156 -16.75 1.64 27.80
N ALA A 157 -16.23 0.54 28.35
CA ALA A 157 -15.57 0.54 29.63
C ALA A 157 -14.27 1.37 29.58
N ALA A 158 -13.88 1.94 30.72
CA ALA A 158 -12.70 2.80 30.79
C ALA A 158 -11.41 2.06 30.40
N ASP A 159 -11.29 0.79 30.77
CA ASP A 159 -10.11 -0.03 30.45
C ASP A 159 -10.04 -0.35 28.96
N ASP A 160 -11.17 -0.59 28.30
CA ASP A 160 -11.23 -0.82 26.85
C ASP A 160 -10.79 0.42 26.08
N LEU A 161 -11.29 1.60 26.46
CA LEU A 161 -10.88 2.87 25.85
C LEU A 161 -9.38 3.13 26.03
N LYS A 162 -8.85 2.88 27.24
CA LYS A 162 -7.40 3.02 27.50
C LYS A 162 -6.58 2.07 26.62
N ASN A 163 -7.00 0.83 26.49
CA ASN A 163 -6.31 -0.17 25.66
C ASN A 163 -6.31 0.24 24.19
N ILE A 164 -7.43 0.75 23.67
CA ILE A 164 -7.55 1.19 22.27
C ILE A 164 -6.74 2.46 22.02
N LEU A 165 -6.78 3.43 22.93
CA LEU A 165 -6.01 4.68 22.84
C LEU A 165 -4.49 4.45 22.97
N GLY A 166 -4.09 3.42 23.72
CA GLY A 166 -2.69 3.05 23.90
C GLY A 166 -1.85 4.22 24.40
N VAL A 167 -0.84 4.62 23.62
CA VAL A 167 0.06 5.74 23.95
C VAL A 167 -0.67 7.09 24.06
N HIS A 168 -1.83 7.23 23.42
CA HIS A 168 -2.62 8.46 23.45
C HIS A 168 -3.55 8.55 24.65
N ALA A 169 -3.67 7.50 25.49
CA ALA A 169 -4.62 7.49 26.59
C ALA A 169 -4.40 8.64 27.60
N ALA A 170 -3.16 9.11 27.75
CA ALA A 170 -2.82 10.24 28.61
C ALA A 170 -3.35 11.61 28.09
N ASP A 171 -3.67 11.70 26.80
CA ASP A 171 -4.17 12.92 26.17
C ASP A 171 -5.69 13.10 26.36
N PHE A 172 -6.37 12.12 26.97
CA PHE A 172 -7.82 12.09 27.11
C PHE A 172 -8.27 11.91 28.56
N ASP A 173 -9.36 12.59 28.91
CA ASP A 173 -10.17 12.22 30.06
C ASP A 173 -11.09 11.05 29.65
N ILE A 174 -10.74 9.85 30.08
CA ILE A 174 -11.43 8.61 29.68
C ILE A 174 -12.88 8.57 30.17
N SER A 175 -13.14 9.05 31.38
CA SER A 175 -14.49 9.08 31.95
C SER A 175 -15.37 10.04 31.17
N ARG A 176 -14.84 11.23 30.85
CA ARG A 176 -15.54 12.22 30.05
C ARG A 176 -15.74 11.76 28.61
N LEU A 177 -14.73 11.13 28.00
CA LEU A 177 -14.84 10.56 26.65
C LEU A 177 -15.92 9.49 26.58
N SER A 178 -15.97 8.56 27.55
CA SER A 178 -17.01 7.51 27.59
C SER A 178 -18.42 8.12 27.66
N ALA A 179 -18.63 9.11 28.52
CA ALA A 179 -19.91 9.82 28.62
C ALA A 179 -20.28 10.56 27.32
N GLN A 180 -19.29 11.21 26.69
CA GLN A 180 -19.49 11.89 25.41
C GLN A 180 -19.79 10.92 24.27
N LEU A 181 -19.16 9.75 24.19
CA LEU A 181 -19.46 8.74 23.17
C LEU A 181 -20.91 8.21 23.31
N ALA A 182 -21.40 8.05 24.54
CA ALA A 182 -22.80 7.70 24.78
C ALA A 182 -23.76 8.81 24.31
N LEU A 183 -23.41 10.08 24.52
CA LEU A 183 -24.18 11.20 23.99
C LEU A 183 -24.08 11.30 22.46
N LEU A 184 -22.94 10.96 21.88
CA LEU A 184 -22.75 10.99 20.44
C LEU A 184 -23.76 10.08 19.74
N GLN A 185 -24.10 8.92 20.32
CA GLN A 185 -25.15 8.05 19.81
C GLN A 185 -26.49 8.79 19.60
N THR A 186 -26.90 9.64 20.55
CA THR A 186 -28.18 10.36 20.43
C THR A 186 -28.14 11.40 19.31
N LEU A 187 -26.97 11.96 19.04
CA LEU A 187 -26.75 12.88 17.91
C LEU A 187 -26.69 12.16 16.56
N LEU A 188 -26.35 10.87 16.55
CA LEU A 188 -26.21 10.05 15.33
C LEU A 188 -27.48 9.26 14.97
N ARG A 189 -28.47 9.14 15.88
CA ARG A 189 -29.68 8.32 15.68
C ARG A 189 -30.43 8.61 14.37
N ASP A 190 -30.44 9.86 13.93
CA ASP A 190 -31.18 10.28 12.73
C ASP A 190 -30.37 10.17 11.44
N GLU A 191 -29.08 9.78 11.52
CA GLU A 191 -28.09 9.96 10.44
C GLU A 191 -27.47 8.65 9.92
N GLY A 192 -27.83 7.49 10.51
CA GLY A 192 -27.37 6.16 10.09
C GLY A 192 -25.92 5.81 10.48
N PRO A 193 -25.38 4.66 10.02
CA PRO A 193 -24.00 4.26 10.33
C PRO A 193 -23.00 5.27 9.76
N ALA A 194 -22.38 6.05 10.64
CA ALA A 194 -21.58 7.20 10.26
C ALA A 194 -20.08 6.86 10.22
N ALA A 195 -19.46 7.09 9.06
CA ALA A 195 -18.00 7.19 8.97
C ALA A 195 -17.51 8.41 9.80
N SER A 196 -16.25 8.38 10.25
CA SER A 196 -15.63 9.47 11.03
C SER A 196 -15.79 10.86 10.39
N GLU A 197 -15.78 10.94 9.05
CA GLU A 197 -16.03 12.19 8.30
C GLU A 197 -17.44 12.72 8.48
N ARG A 198 -18.45 11.83 8.50
CA ARG A 198 -19.84 12.22 8.68
C ARG A 198 -20.06 12.77 10.09
N ILE A 199 -19.44 12.14 11.10
CA ILE A 199 -19.48 12.61 12.49
C ILE A 199 -18.89 14.03 12.58
N LEU A 200 -17.75 14.26 11.93
CA LEU A 200 -17.13 15.58 11.88
C LEU A 200 -18.04 16.63 11.21
N GLN A 201 -18.71 16.30 10.11
CA GLN A 201 -19.68 17.19 9.45
C GLN A 201 -20.88 17.51 10.35
N ILE A 202 -21.42 16.50 11.04
CA ILE A 202 -22.55 16.66 11.96
C ILE A 202 -22.15 17.63 13.08
N LEU A 203 -21.01 17.40 13.74
CA LEU A 203 -20.54 18.26 14.82
C LEU A 203 -20.24 19.69 14.32
N GLN A 204 -19.71 19.85 13.11
CA GLN A 204 -19.48 21.16 12.50
C GLN A 204 -20.79 21.94 12.28
N GLY A 205 -21.89 21.26 11.96
CA GLY A 205 -23.21 21.86 11.77
C GLY A 205 -23.96 22.21 13.06
N LYS A 206 -23.44 21.86 14.24
CA LYS A 206 -24.06 22.17 15.53
C LYS A 206 -23.47 23.45 16.16
N SER A 207 -24.10 23.94 17.23
CA SER A 207 -23.66 25.15 17.95
C SER A 207 -22.25 25.03 18.52
N SER A 208 -21.60 26.18 18.75
CA SER A 208 -20.30 26.27 19.43
C SER A 208 -20.33 25.52 20.76
N ASP A 209 -21.39 25.71 21.53
CA ASP A 209 -21.51 25.22 22.90
C ASP A 209 -21.59 23.69 22.93
N LEU A 210 -22.30 23.09 21.95
CA LEU A 210 -22.33 21.64 21.81
C LEU A 210 -20.95 21.08 21.46
N ARG A 211 -20.21 21.76 20.58
CA ARG A 211 -18.84 21.33 20.22
C ARG A 211 -17.87 21.43 21.40
N GLU A 212 -18.01 22.46 22.23
CA GLU A 212 -17.21 22.63 23.45
C GLU A 212 -17.59 21.57 24.51
N MET A 213 -18.87 21.25 24.63
CA MET A 213 -19.34 20.16 25.48
C MET A 213 -18.82 18.79 25.01
N MET A 214 -18.55 18.63 23.70
CA MET A 214 -18.03 17.43 23.03
C MET A 214 -16.51 17.47 22.79
N ASP A 215 -15.76 18.25 23.56
CA ASP A 215 -14.31 18.47 23.39
C ASP A 215 -13.46 17.19 23.28
N GLN A 216 -13.75 16.14 24.06
CA GLN A 216 -12.98 14.88 24.02
C GLN A 216 -13.25 14.13 22.72
N VAL A 217 -14.51 14.09 22.24
CA VAL A 217 -14.86 13.52 20.94
C VAL A 217 -14.23 14.31 19.80
N VAL A 218 -14.19 15.64 19.89
CA VAL A 218 -13.50 16.49 18.89
C VAL A 218 -12.00 16.21 18.87
N ARG A 219 -11.35 16.13 20.04
CA ARG A 219 -9.94 15.74 20.16
C ARG A 219 -9.69 14.33 19.62
N TYR A 220 -10.63 13.42 19.85
CA TYR A 220 -10.53 12.04 19.38
C TYR A 220 -10.66 11.96 17.85
N LEU A 221 -11.57 12.73 17.24
CA LEU A 221 -11.63 12.90 15.79
C LEU A 221 -10.31 13.47 15.24
N GLN A 222 -9.74 14.49 15.89
CA GLN A 222 -8.44 15.04 15.49
C GLN A 222 -7.34 13.97 15.52
N LEU A 223 -7.30 13.13 16.55
CA LEU A 223 -6.38 12.00 16.61
C LEU A 223 -6.56 11.08 15.40
N VAL A 224 -7.78 10.58 15.16
CA VAL A 224 -8.09 9.66 14.05
C VAL A 224 -7.73 10.26 12.69
N PHE A 225 -8.02 11.55 12.45
CA PHE A 225 -7.66 12.22 11.19
C PHE A 225 -6.18 12.59 11.08
N SER A 226 -5.48 12.73 12.21
CA SER A 226 -4.06 13.07 12.22
C SER A 226 -3.16 11.87 11.95
N VAL A 227 -3.59 10.65 12.31
CA VAL A 227 -2.80 9.45 12.05
C VAL A 227 -2.94 9.10 10.56
N PRO A 228 -1.84 9.15 9.79
CA PRO A 228 -1.90 8.83 8.38
C PRO A 228 -2.15 7.32 8.24
N ALA A 229 -3.36 6.92 7.85
CA ALA A 229 -3.66 5.51 7.57
C ALA A 229 -2.88 4.97 6.35
N SER A 230 -2.15 5.83 5.62
CA SER A 230 -1.31 5.47 4.48
C SER A 230 -0.12 6.41 4.37
N ALA A 231 1.04 5.81 4.08
CA ALA A 231 2.26 6.55 3.77
C ALA A 231 2.22 7.20 2.38
N ALA A 232 1.11 7.13 1.63
CA ALA A 232 1.03 7.55 0.23
C ALA A 232 1.39 9.03 0.03
N SER A 233 1.02 9.90 0.97
CA SER A 233 1.41 11.33 0.92
C SER A 233 2.93 11.51 1.09
N GLY A 234 3.56 10.75 1.99
CA GLY A 234 5.02 10.72 2.12
C GLY A 234 5.70 10.15 0.88
N GLU A 235 5.22 9.01 0.37
CA GLU A 235 5.75 8.35 -0.83
C GLU A 235 5.65 9.25 -2.08
N ARG A 236 4.55 9.99 -2.24
CA ARG A 236 4.41 11.02 -3.30
C ARG A 236 5.47 12.10 -3.17
N SER A 237 5.72 12.61 -1.96
CA SER A 237 6.76 13.61 -1.70
C SER A 237 8.16 13.07 -1.97
N PHE A 238 8.46 11.83 -1.57
CA PHE A 238 9.75 11.19 -1.86
C PHE A 238 9.94 10.89 -3.35
N SER A 239 8.89 10.48 -4.06
CA SER A 239 8.91 10.28 -5.51
C SER A 239 9.15 11.59 -6.26
N ALA A 240 8.45 12.66 -5.86
CA ALA A 240 8.71 14.01 -6.35
C ALA A 240 10.15 14.47 -6.09
N LEU A 241 10.67 14.24 -4.88
CA LEU A 241 12.05 14.55 -4.51
C LEU A 241 13.04 13.81 -5.41
N ARG A 242 12.82 12.52 -5.66
CA ARG A 242 13.66 11.72 -6.56
C ARG A 242 13.64 12.27 -7.99
N ARG A 243 12.48 12.71 -8.48
CA ARG A 243 12.37 13.36 -9.80
C ARG A 243 13.13 14.67 -9.87
N VAL A 244 12.89 15.58 -8.91
CA VAL A 244 13.47 16.92 -8.91
C VAL A 244 14.98 16.91 -8.67
N LYS A 245 15.46 16.07 -7.75
CA LYS A 245 16.87 16.05 -7.33
C LYS A 245 17.70 15.00 -8.07
N THR A 246 17.23 13.75 -8.14
CA THR A 246 18.04 12.64 -8.62
C THR A 246 18.02 12.54 -10.15
N PHE A 247 16.84 12.58 -10.79
CA PHE A 247 16.76 12.42 -12.24
C PHE A 247 17.31 13.63 -12.99
N LEU A 248 17.07 14.85 -12.49
CA LEU A 248 17.62 16.06 -13.09
C LEU A 248 19.09 16.32 -12.70
N ARG A 249 19.67 15.54 -11.77
CA ARG A 249 21.05 15.68 -11.28
C ARG A 249 21.43 17.11 -10.89
N ASN A 250 20.48 17.86 -10.33
CA ASN A 250 20.67 19.27 -10.03
C ASN A 250 21.47 19.47 -8.73
N ARG A 251 22.50 20.31 -8.77
CA ARG A 251 23.07 20.91 -7.55
C ARG A 251 22.15 22.04 -7.12
N ILE A 252 21.45 21.85 -6.00
CA ILE A 252 20.51 22.82 -5.45
C ILE A 252 20.67 22.87 -3.93
N THR A 253 20.52 24.06 -3.35
CA THR A 253 20.54 24.23 -1.89
C THR A 253 19.30 23.61 -1.26
N GLN A 254 19.43 23.13 -0.01
CA GLN A 254 18.31 22.46 0.67
C GLN A 254 17.08 23.37 0.79
N ARG A 255 17.27 24.66 1.10
CA ARG A 255 16.18 25.65 1.18
C ARG A 255 15.40 25.76 -0.13
N ARG A 256 16.09 25.89 -1.26
CA ARG A 256 15.45 26.01 -2.58
C ARG A 256 14.77 24.70 -2.98
N LEU A 257 15.38 23.56 -2.68
CA LEU A 257 14.78 22.24 -2.91
C LEU A 257 13.46 22.06 -2.16
N THR A 258 13.42 22.41 -0.87
CA THR A 258 12.22 22.29 -0.05
C THR A 258 11.09 23.15 -0.59
N HIS A 259 11.36 24.42 -0.91
CA HIS A 259 10.32 25.31 -1.45
C HIS A 259 9.78 24.84 -2.81
N LEU A 260 10.65 24.40 -3.72
CA LEU A 260 10.22 23.87 -5.01
C LEU A 260 9.43 22.56 -4.87
N LEU A 261 9.81 21.70 -3.91
CA LEU A 261 9.07 20.48 -3.62
C LEU A 261 7.68 20.76 -3.07
N LEU A 262 7.55 21.70 -2.14
CA LEU A 262 6.25 22.12 -1.62
C LEU A 262 5.34 22.62 -2.74
N LEU A 263 5.85 23.48 -3.62
CA LEU A 263 5.12 23.97 -4.79
C LEU A 263 4.75 22.85 -5.77
N HIS A 264 5.64 21.87 -5.99
CA HIS A 264 5.39 20.77 -6.90
C HIS A 264 4.35 19.77 -6.35
N VAL A 265 4.48 19.38 -5.08
CA VAL A 265 3.58 18.43 -4.42
C VAL A 265 2.20 19.05 -4.20
N HIS A 266 2.14 20.32 -3.80
CA HIS A 266 0.90 21.04 -3.53
C HIS A 266 0.51 22.01 -4.65
N LYS A 267 0.84 21.68 -5.91
CA LYS A 267 0.63 22.56 -7.07
C LYS A 267 -0.81 23.11 -7.16
N LYS A 268 -1.82 22.28 -6.89
CA LYS A 268 -3.24 22.70 -6.90
C LYS A 268 -3.52 23.80 -5.86
N ARG A 269 -3.14 23.54 -4.60
CA ARG A 269 -3.33 24.50 -3.50
C ARG A 269 -2.48 25.76 -3.67
N ALA A 270 -1.29 25.64 -4.25
CA ALA A 270 -0.46 26.79 -4.59
C ALA A 270 -1.11 27.67 -5.67
N ALA A 271 -1.76 27.06 -6.68
CA ALA A 271 -2.49 27.78 -7.70
C ALA A 271 -3.75 28.47 -7.15
N GLU A 272 -4.44 27.86 -6.18
CA GLU A 272 -5.59 28.48 -5.49
C GLU A 272 -5.18 29.72 -4.67
N LEU A 273 -4.00 29.70 -4.04
CA LEU A 273 -3.49 30.80 -3.22
C LEU A 273 -2.78 31.90 -4.01
N MET A 274 -2.41 31.63 -5.27
CA MET A 274 -1.80 32.59 -6.19
C MET A 274 -2.59 32.60 -7.52
N PRO A 275 -3.83 33.14 -7.52
CA PRO A 275 -4.55 33.36 -8.76
C PRO A 275 -3.76 34.39 -9.58
N LEU A 276 -3.29 33.96 -10.76
CA LEU A 276 -2.71 34.83 -11.78
C LEU A 276 -3.78 35.69 -12.43
#